data_AF-A0A919GQ99-F1
#
_entry.id   AF-A0A919GQ99-F1
#
_cell.length_a   1.000
_cell.length_b   1.000
_cell.length_c   1.000
_cell.angle_alpha   90.00
_cell.angle_beta   90.00
_cell.angle_gamma   90.00
#
_symmetry.space_group_name_H-M   'P 1'
#
loop_
_entity.id
_entity.type
_entity.pdbx_description
1 polymer ?
#
loop_
_entity_poly.entity_id
_entity_poly.type
_entity_poly.pdbx_seq_one_letter_code
_entity_poly.pdbx_strand_id
1 'polypeptide(L)' 'MVRRSRRTRSGSAHILAGIVELTPEGGEPVVYRAGDSFVMKPGFVGVWKTIETVRKIYVIVM' A
#
# COMPACT_ATOMS: atom_id res chain seq x y z
N MET A 1 -6.10 -5.49 11.45
CA MET A 1 -5.85 -6.71 10.65
C MET A 1 -4.56 -6.52 9.87
N VAL A 2 -3.49 -7.24 10.20
CA VAL A 2 -2.18 -7.12 9.53
C VAL A 2 -2.15 -8.10 8.37
N ARG A 3 -2.13 -7.61 7.12
CA ARG A 3 -2.03 -8.48 5.93
C ARG A 3 -0.59 -8.49 5.44
N ARG A 4 0.07 -9.65 5.47
CA ARG A 4 1.33 -9.88 4.75
C ARG A 4 1.03 -9.99 3.25
N SER A 5 1.56 -9.06 2.46
CA SER A 5 1.44 -9.08 1.01
C SER A 5 2.21 -10.28 0.44
N ARG A 6 1.54 -11.19 -0.28
CA ARG A 6 2.18 -12.25 -1.07
C ARG A 6 2.31 -11.75 -2.52
N ARG A 7 3.55 -11.58 -3.01
CA ARG A 7 3.96 -11.22 -4.39
C ARG A 7 2.97 -10.34 -5.18
N THR A 8 3.14 -9.02 -5.10
CA THR A 8 2.41 -8.05 -5.94
C THR A 8 2.97 -8.00 -7.37
N ARG A 9 2.07 -7.91 -8.37
CA ARG A 9 2.41 -7.48 -9.74
C ARG A 9 2.64 -5.96 -9.76
N SER A 10 3.38 -5.46 -10.73
CA SER A 10 3.59 -4.02 -10.94
C SER A 10 2.25 -3.31 -11.04
N GLY A 11 1.95 -2.41 -10.11
CA GLY A 11 0.68 -1.68 -10.10
C GLY A 11 0.77 -0.42 -9.26
N SER A 12 -0.02 0.58 -9.63
CA SER A 12 -0.14 1.84 -8.89
C SER A 12 -1.44 1.86 -8.09
N ALA A 13 -1.39 2.48 -6.92
CA ALA A 13 -2.54 2.68 -6.07
C ALA A 13 -2.67 4.17 -5.73
N HIS A 14 -3.90 4.66 -5.72
CA HIS A 14 -4.23 6.01 -5.29
C HIS A 14 -5.21 5.93 -4.12
N ILE A 15 -4.87 6.57 -2.99
CA ILE A 15 -5.71 6.62 -1.80
C ILE A 15 -6.69 7.78 -1.94
N LEU A 16 -7.98 7.47 -2.00
CA LEU A 16 -9.06 8.45 -2.08
C LEU A 16 -9.49 8.95 -0.69
N ALA A 17 -9.46 8.07 0.31
CA ALA A 17 -9.88 8.39 1.67
C ALA A 17 -9.23 7.42 2.67
N GLY A 18 -9.04 7.86 3.91
CA GLY A 18 -8.50 7.07 5.03
C GLY A 18 -6.98 7.11 5.16
N ILE A 19 -6.47 6.32 6.12
CA ILE A 19 -5.04 6.28 6.48
C ILE A 19 -4.55 4.83 6.51
N VAL A 20 -3.45 4.57 5.81
CA VAL A 20 -2.71 3.30 5.87
C VAL A 20 -1.25 3.55 6.18
N GLU A 21 -0.66 2.62 6.92
CA GLU A 21 0.76 2.57 7.20
C GLU A 21 1.33 1.33 6.50
N LEU A 22 2.37 1.56 5.72
CA LEU A 22 3.06 0.55 4.95
C LEU A 22 4.51 0.48 5.42
N THR A 23 4.88 -0.64 6.01
CA THR A 23 6.26 -0.86 6.47
C THR A 23 6.95 -1.83 5.52
N PRO A 24 7.92 -1.38 4.69
CA PRO A 24 8.74 -2.28 3.89
C PRO A 24 9.54 -3.23 4.80
N GLU A 25 9.81 -4.44 4.34
CA GLU A 25 10.73 -5.34 5.05
C GLU A 25 12.15 -4.75 5.06
N GLY A 26 12.67 -4.43 6.25
CA GLY A 26 13.98 -3.79 6.42
C GLY A 26 14.01 -2.28 6.17
N GLY A 27 12.86 -1.62 6.08
CA GLY A 27 12.75 -0.17 5.91
C GLY A 27 11.88 0.52 6.97
N GLU A 28 11.84 1.84 6.92
CA GLU A 28 11.00 2.65 7.81
C GLU A 28 9.52 2.61 7.41
N PRO A 29 8.59 2.65 8.38
CA PRO A 29 7.16 2.73 8.12
C PRO A 29 6.78 4.03 7.40
N VAL A 30 6.03 3.90 6.30
CA VAL A 30 5.53 5.02 5.51
C VAL A 30 4.02 5.12 5.68
N VAL A 31 3.53 6.29 6.08
CA VAL A 31 2.10 6.55 6.23
C VAL A 31 1.56 7.22 4.97
N TYR A 32 0.54 6.63 4.38
CA TYR A 32 -0.21 7.17 3.25
C TYR A 32 -1.60 7.61 3.69
N ARG A 33 -2.00 8.79 3.23
CA ARG A 33 -3.30 9.43 3.53
C ARG A 33 -4.10 9.69 2.26
N ALA A 34 -5.32 10.17 2.45
CA ALA A 34 -6.17 10.63 1.35
C ALA A 34 -5.43 11.65 0.47
N GLY A 35 -5.40 11.40 -0.84
CA GLY A 35 -4.67 12.19 -1.84
C GLY A 35 -3.30 11.62 -2.21
N ASP A 36 -2.76 10.67 -1.43
CA ASP A 36 -1.46 10.08 -1.75
C ASP A 36 -1.58 8.99 -2.81
N SER A 37 -0.58 8.96 -3.69
CA SER A 37 -0.38 7.89 -4.66
C SER A 37 0.89 7.14 -4.34
N PHE A 38 0.88 5.82 -4.47
CA PHE A 38 2.09 5.03 -4.39
C PHE A 38 2.12 3.94 -5.47
N VAL A 39 3.33 3.61 -5.91
CA VAL A 39 3.56 2.53 -6.86
C VAL A 39 4.12 1.34 -6.09
N MET A 40 3.42 0.21 -6.17
CA MET A 40 3.96 -1.05 -5.66
C MET A 40 4.87 -1.65 -6.73
N LYS A 41 6.17 -1.65 -6.44
CA LYS A 41 7.13 -2.39 -7.24
C LYS A 41 6.81 -3.89 -7.16
N PRO A 42 7.01 -4.63 -8.26
CA PRO A 42 6.85 -6.08 -8.25
C PRO A 42 7.81 -6.69 -7.23
N GLY A 43 7.29 -7.59 -6.38
CA GLY A 43 8.07 -8.18 -5.29
C GLY A 43 8.17 -7.35 -4.01
N PHE A 44 7.38 -6.28 -3.84
CA PHE A 44 7.29 -5.57 -2.57
C PHE A 44 6.85 -6.52 -1.43
N VAL A 45 7.73 -6.69 -0.43
CA VAL A 45 7.44 -7.41 0.81
C VAL A 45 7.40 -6.39 1.95
N GLY A 46 6.32 -6.43 2.71
CA GLY A 46 6.10 -5.48 3.79
C GLY A 46 4.82 -5.76 4.55
N VAL A 47 4.64 -5.00 5.62
CA VAL A 47 3.49 -5.01 6.50
C VAL A 47 2.51 -3.94 6.06
N TRP A 48 1.29 -4.34 5.75
CA TRP A 48 0.19 -3.42 5.50
C TRP A 48 -0.68 -3.29 6.75
N LYS A 49 -0.70 -2.09 7.34
CA LYS A 49 -1.52 -1.75 8.51
C LYS A 49 -2.55 -0.70 8.11
N THR A 50 -3.82 -1.08 8.20
CA THR A 50 -4.94 -0.18 7.96
C THR A 50 -5.32 0.47 9.28
N ILE A 51 -5.08 1.77 9.41
CA ILE A 51 -5.35 2.54 10.63
C ILE A 51 -6.83 2.99 10.63
N GLU A 52 -7.30 3.49 9.48
CA GLU A 52 -8.68 3.88 9.25
C GLU A 52 -9.24 3.22 7.99
N THR A 53 -10.57 3.22 7.84
CA THR A 53 -11.24 2.69 6.65
C THR A 53 -10.72 3.40 5.39
N VAL A 54 -9.91 2.69 4.60
CA VAL A 54 -9.30 3.23 3.38
C VAL A 54 -10.14 2.91 2.15
N ARG A 55 -10.33 3.94 1.32
CA ARG A 55 -10.82 3.80 -0.06
C ARG A 55 -9.65 4.07 -1.00
N LYS A 56 -9.37 3.14 -1.90
CA LYS A 56 -8.28 3.28 -2.88
C LYS A 56 -8.67 2.74 -4.24
N ILE A 57 -8.07 3.31 -5.28
CA ILE A 57 -8.12 2.78 -6.65
C ILE A 57 -6.81 2.04 -6.89
N TYR A 58 -6.88 0.83 -7.42
CA TYR A 58 -5.71 0.04 -7.78
C TYR A 58 -5.71 -0.24 -9.27
N VAL A 59 -4.61 0.09 -9.94
CA VAL A 59 -4.41 -0.14 -11.38
C VAL A 59 -3.30 -1.15 -11.54
N ILE A 60 -3.61 -2.26 -12.20
CA ILE A 60 -2.66 -3.31 -12.57
C ILE A 60 -2.41 -3.18 -14.06
N VAL A 61 -1.15 -3.03 -14.44
CA VAL A 61 -0.76 -3.06 -15.85
C VAL A 61 -0.23 -4.47 -16.14
N MET A 62 -0.77 -5.12 -17.17
CA MET A 62 -0.39 -6.47 -17.59
C MET A 62 0.82 -6.45 -18.52
#